data_AF-L5KV56-F1
#
_entry.id   AF-L5KV56-F1
#
_cell.length_a   1.000
_cell.length_b   1.000
_cell.length_c   1.000
_cell.angle_alpha   90.00
_cell.angle_beta   90.00
_cell.angle_gamma   90.00
#
_symmetry.space_group_name_H-M   'P 1'
#
loop_
_entity.id
_entity.type
_entity.pdbx_description
1 polymer ?
#
loop_
_entity_poly.entity_id
_entity_poly.type
_entity_poly.pdbx_seq_one_letter_code
_entity_poly.pdbx_strand_id
1 'polypeptide(L)'
;MVRKLKFHKQKLLKQVDFLNWEITDHNLHKLRVLWHYVLQWQEDYTCYHQLSRSVHELAWCLCDLPQGDLFRMRALTALLDKIYALGLVPTRGSLELCDFVMASSSCRCLPTVLLKLHMAHHLQATVAFVEQGHVHVVTDVVT
;
A
#
# COMPACT_ATOMS: atom_id res chain seq x y z
N MET A 1 2.50 -26.27 -16.06
CA MET A 1 1.55 -26.69 -14.98
C MET A 1 1.99 -28.04 -14.44
N VAL A 2 2.12 -28.17 -13.11
CA VAL A 2 2.59 -29.41 -12.47
C VAL A 2 1.45 -30.42 -12.35
N ARG A 3 1.73 -31.70 -12.63
CA ARG A 3 0.75 -32.78 -12.51
C ARG A 3 0.30 -32.95 -11.06
N LYS A 4 -1.01 -33.11 -10.85
CA LYS A 4 -1.58 -33.45 -9.54
C LYS A 4 -0.97 -34.75 -9.01
N LEU A 5 -0.30 -34.68 -7.87
CA LEU A 5 0.32 -35.83 -7.21
C LEU A 5 -0.75 -36.77 -6.65
N LYS A 6 -0.52 -38.09 -6.77
CA LYS A 6 -1.35 -39.12 -6.12
C LYS A 6 -1.13 -39.07 -4.61
N PHE A 7 -2.10 -39.57 -3.83
CA PHE A 7 -2.07 -39.53 -2.35
C PHE A 7 -0.75 -40.02 -1.74
N HIS A 8 -0.20 -41.16 -2.21
CA HIS A 8 1.07 -41.68 -1.71
C HIS A 8 2.28 -40.77 -2.01
N LYS A 9 2.25 -40.05 -3.14
CA LYS A 9 3.31 -39.09 -3.50
C LYS A 9 3.19 -37.79 -2.70
N GLN A 10 1.97 -37.32 -2.45
CA GLN A 10 1.72 -36.16 -1.57
C GLN A 10 2.16 -36.44 -0.13
N LYS A 11 1.97 -37.68 0.35
CA LYS A 11 2.43 -38.08 1.69
C LYS A 11 3.96 -38.06 1.84
N LEU A 12 4.68 -38.36 0.76
CA LEU A 12 6.16 -38.30 0.70
C LEU A 12 6.68 -36.87 0.49
N LEU A 13 6.01 -36.10 -0.38
CA LEU A 13 6.43 -34.76 -0.80
C LEU A 13 5.57 -33.68 -0.13
N LYS A 14 5.59 -33.64 1.21
CA LYS A 14 4.82 -32.65 1.98
C LYS A 14 5.42 -31.25 1.99
N GLN A 15 6.74 -31.14 1.85
CA GLN A 15 7.48 -29.86 1.85
C GLN A 15 7.69 -29.30 0.43
N VAL A 16 7.30 -30.04 -0.60
CA VAL A 16 7.54 -29.64 -2.00
C VAL A 16 6.30 -28.97 -2.55
N ASP A 17 6.24 -27.66 -2.40
CA ASP A 17 5.31 -26.79 -3.11
C ASP A 17 6.08 -25.81 -4.00
N PHE A 18 5.99 -26.00 -5.32
CA PHE A 18 6.69 -25.16 -6.30
C PHE A 18 6.14 -23.73 -6.40
N LEU A 19 4.93 -23.49 -5.90
CA LEU A 19 4.24 -22.21 -5.98
C LEU A 19 4.27 -21.45 -4.65
N ASN A 20 4.31 -22.15 -3.52
CA ASN A 20 4.24 -21.56 -2.20
C ASN A 20 5.47 -21.97 -1.39
N TRP A 21 6.58 -21.22 -1.52
CA TRP A 21 7.69 -21.32 -0.57
C TRP A 21 7.42 -20.37 0.61
N GLU A 22 7.80 -20.74 1.83
CA GLU A 22 7.44 -19.97 3.06
C GLU A 22 7.94 -18.51 3.04
N ILE A 23 8.95 -18.21 2.23
CA ILE A 23 9.49 -16.84 2.09
C ILE A 23 8.80 -16.11 0.90
N THR A 24 8.03 -16.78 0.01
CA THR A 24 7.13 -16.14 -0.98
C THR A 24 5.82 -15.64 -0.40
N ASP A 25 5.40 -16.02 0.81
CA ASP A 25 4.04 -15.66 1.25
C ASP A 25 3.83 -14.12 1.22
N HIS A 26 4.90 -13.35 1.46
CA HIS A 26 4.94 -11.89 1.23
C HIS A 26 4.77 -11.49 -0.24
N ASN A 27 5.29 -12.27 -1.19
CA ASN A 27 5.13 -12.04 -2.62
C ASN A 27 3.68 -12.25 -3.08
N LEU A 28 2.93 -13.21 -2.52
CA LEU A 28 1.52 -13.38 -2.90
C LEU A 28 0.67 -12.17 -2.50
N HIS A 29 0.87 -11.64 -1.28
CA HIS A 29 0.20 -10.41 -0.87
C HIS A 29 0.58 -9.25 -1.78
N LYS A 30 1.88 -9.08 -2.04
CA LYS A 30 2.40 -8.05 -2.96
C LYS A 30 1.76 -8.15 -4.35
N LEU A 31 1.74 -9.34 -4.95
CA LEU A 31 1.13 -9.59 -6.26
C LEU A 31 -0.38 -9.28 -6.25
N ARG A 32 -1.10 -9.65 -5.19
CA ARG A 32 -2.52 -9.28 -5.04
C ARG A 32 -2.72 -7.78 -5.04
N VAL A 33 -1.89 -7.02 -4.32
CA VAL A 33 -1.97 -5.55 -4.30
C VAL A 33 -1.61 -4.97 -5.66
N LEU A 34 -0.53 -5.42 -6.29
CA LEU A 34 -0.13 -5.01 -7.64
C LEU A 34 -1.28 -5.20 -8.65
N TRP A 35 -1.92 -6.37 -8.64
CA TRP A 35 -3.02 -6.68 -9.56
C TRP A 35 -4.29 -5.91 -9.23
N HIS A 36 -4.62 -5.76 -7.96
CA HIS A 36 -5.81 -5.05 -7.53
C HIS A 36 -5.74 -3.55 -7.88
N TYR A 37 -4.56 -2.94 -7.75
CA TYR A 37 -4.37 -1.52 -8.03
C TYR A 37 -3.76 -1.21 -9.41
N VAL A 38 -3.50 -2.24 -10.22
CA VAL A 38 -2.89 -2.13 -11.56
C VAL A 38 -1.62 -1.26 -11.50
N LEU A 39 -0.76 -1.56 -10.53
CA LEU A 39 0.56 -0.93 -10.43
C LEU A 39 1.45 -1.47 -11.55
N GLN A 40 2.07 -0.58 -12.32
CA GLN A 40 2.95 -0.96 -13.43
C GLN A 40 4.27 -1.57 -12.93
N TRP A 41 4.91 -0.92 -11.94
CA TRP A 41 6.24 -1.28 -11.50
C TRP A 41 6.23 -1.92 -10.11
N GLN A 42 7.04 -2.97 -9.97
CA GLN A 42 7.25 -3.63 -8.69
C GLN A 42 7.99 -2.73 -7.68
N GLU A 43 8.76 -1.78 -8.19
CA GLU A 43 9.55 -0.81 -7.44
C GLU A 43 8.65 0.13 -6.64
N ASP A 44 7.56 0.62 -7.25
CA ASP A 44 6.58 1.50 -6.61
C ASP A 44 6.01 0.87 -5.33
N TYR A 45 5.59 -0.40 -5.41
CA TYR A 45 5.12 -1.12 -4.23
C TYR A 45 6.19 -1.20 -3.13
N THR A 46 7.44 -1.43 -3.53
CA THR A 46 8.56 -1.57 -2.59
C THR A 46 8.84 -0.23 -1.90
N CYS A 47 8.79 0.88 -2.65
CA CYS A 47 8.90 2.23 -2.13
C CYS A 47 7.75 2.56 -1.15
N TYR A 48 6.49 2.29 -1.52
CA TYR A 48 5.35 2.52 -0.63
C TYR A 48 5.43 1.69 0.65
N HIS A 49 5.89 0.45 0.53
CA HIS A 49 6.07 -0.43 1.68
C HIS A 49 7.19 0.05 2.62
N GLN A 50 8.30 0.55 2.08
CA GLN A 50 9.35 1.18 2.87
C GLN A 50 8.83 2.44 3.56
N LEU A 51 8.04 3.27 2.85
CA LEU A 51 7.44 4.47 3.41
C LEU A 51 6.49 4.15 4.58
N SER A 52 5.63 3.12 4.45
CA SER A 52 4.79 2.67 5.57
C SER A 52 5.62 2.23 6.79
N ARG A 53 6.75 1.54 6.57
CA ARG A 53 7.64 1.15 7.66
C ARG A 53 8.24 2.36 8.36
N SER A 54 8.74 3.34 7.62
CA SER A 54 9.28 4.56 8.21
C SER A 54 8.22 5.33 9.01
N VAL A 55 6.97 5.33 8.56
CA VAL A 55 5.85 5.93 9.32
C VAL A 55 5.63 5.18 10.64
N HIS A 56 5.64 3.84 10.62
CA HIS A 56 5.48 3.03 11.84
C HIS A 56 6.66 3.19 12.79
N GLU A 57 7.90 3.20 12.29
CA GLU A 57 9.11 3.43 13.07
C GLU A 57 9.04 4.79 13.78
N LEU A 58 8.63 5.85 13.07
CA LEU A 58 8.41 7.17 13.67
C LEU A 58 7.30 7.15 14.72
N ALA A 59 6.19 6.47 14.46
CA ALA A 59 5.10 6.34 15.42
C ALA A 59 5.55 5.60 16.70
N TRP A 60 6.33 4.52 16.57
CA TRP A 60 6.90 3.80 17.70
C TRP A 60 7.90 4.64 18.49
N CYS A 61 8.83 5.33 17.81
CA CYS A 61 9.73 6.26 18.49
C CYS A 61 8.94 7.32 19.28
N LEU A 62 7.84 7.85 18.74
CA LEU A 62 6.99 8.83 19.44
C LEU A 62 6.21 8.23 20.63
N CYS A 63 5.86 6.94 20.57
CA CYS A 63 5.26 6.22 21.70
C CYS A 63 6.25 6.05 22.86
N ASP A 64 7.52 5.81 22.55
CA ASP A 64 8.58 5.60 23.55
C ASP A 64 8.97 6.87 24.31
N LEU A 65 8.74 8.06 23.73
CA LEU A 65 8.99 9.34 24.41
C LEU A 65 8.02 9.58 25.58
N PRO A 66 8.45 10.26 26.67
CA PRO A 66 7.57 10.58 27.78
C PRO A 66 6.46 11.55 27.39
N GLN A 67 5.29 11.42 28.02
CA GLN A 67 4.06 12.13 27.63
C GLN A 67 4.13 13.66 27.83
N GLY A 68 5.06 14.14 28.67
CA GLY A 68 5.20 15.57 29.00
C GLY A 68 6.05 16.38 28.03
N ASP A 69 6.69 15.75 27.04
CA ASP A 69 7.62 16.45 26.16
C ASP A 69 6.89 17.30 25.11
N LEU A 70 7.20 18.59 25.06
CA LEU A 70 6.69 19.51 24.03
C LEU A 70 7.07 19.05 22.61
N PHE A 71 8.23 18.41 22.47
CA PHE A 71 8.68 17.85 21.20
C PHE A 71 7.76 16.73 20.72
N ARG A 72 7.39 15.80 21.61
CA ARG A 72 6.48 14.70 21.29
C ARG A 72 5.14 15.21 20.80
N MET A 73 4.55 16.18 21.51
CA MET A 73 3.26 16.77 21.12
C MET A 73 3.36 17.43 19.73
N ARG A 74 4.38 18.26 19.50
CA ARG A 74 4.58 18.93 18.21
C ARG A 74 4.80 17.93 17.07
N ALA A 75 5.64 16.92 17.29
CA ALA A 75 5.96 15.91 16.29
C ALA A 75 4.75 15.02 15.97
N LEU A 76 3.96 14.64 16.98
CA LEU A 76 2.73 13.87 16.81
C LEU A 76 1.70 14.63 15.98
N THR A 77 1.45 15.90 16.33
CA THR A 77 0.53 16.75 15.55
C THR A 77 1.02 16.90 14.11
N ALA A 78 2.32 17.16 13.90
CA ALA A 78 2.89 17.30 12.56
C ALA A 78 2.80 16.00 11.74
N LEU A 79 3.00 14.84 12.37
CA LEU A 79 2.87 13.54 11.71
C LEU A 79 1.41 13.28 11.31
N LEU A 80 0.47 13.43 12.24
CA LEU A 80 -0.95 13.20 11.99
C LEU A 80 -1.53 14.17 10.96
N ASP A 81 -1.14 15.45 11.00
CA ASP A 81 -1.55 16.44 10.01
C ASP A 81 -1.04 16.08 8.60
N LYS A 82 0.22 15.63 8.48
CA LYS A 82 0.76 15.19 7.19
C LYS A 82 0.05 13.96 6.65
N ILE A 83 -0.14 12.93 7.48
CA ILE A 83 -0.80 11.68 7.07
C ILE A 83 -2.26 11.94 6.69
N TYR A 84 -2.94 12.82 7.41
CA TYR A 84 -4.31 13.25 7.10
C TYR A 84 -4.37 14.08 5.81
N ALA A 85 -3.45 15.03 5.61
CA ALA A 85 -3.38 15.83 4.39
C ALA A 85 -3.12 14.97 3.14
N LEU A 86 -2.36 13.89 3.27
CA LEU A 86 -2.15 12.89 2.22
C LEU A 86 -3.37 11.97 2.01
N GLY A 87 -4.36 11.98 2.91
CA GLY A 87 -5.56 11.15 2.82
C GLY A 87 -5.33 9.66 3.11
N LEU A 88 -4.22 9.31 3.78
CA LEU A 88 -3.93 7.93 4.19
C LEU A 88 -4.83 7.50 5.36
N VAL A 89 -5.11 8.42 6.27
CA VAL A 89 -5.92 8.20 7.48
C VAL A 89 -7.15 9.13 7.45
N PRO A 90 -8.35 8.65 7.83
CA PRO A 90 -9.58 9.44 7.78
C PRO A 90 -9.73 10.48 8.91
N THR A 91 -8.99 10.36 10.02
CA THR A 91 -9.15 11.21 11.21
C THR A 91 -7.81 11.55 11.83
N ARG A 92 -7.67 12.73 12.45
CA ARG A 92 -6.43 13.20 13.11
C ARG A 92 -6.29 12.76 14.58
N GLY A 93 -7.21 11.94 15.07
CA GLY A 93 -7.45 11.78 16.51
C GLY A 93 -6.60 10.73 17.21
N SER A 94 -6.16 9.69 16.51
CA SER A 94 -5.48 8.55 17.15
C SER A 94 -4.23 8.12 16.40
N LEU A 95 -3.17 7.89 17.17
CA LEU A 95 -1.91 7.34 16.68
C LEU A 95 -2.03 5.88 16.28
N GLU A 96 -3.00 5.15 16.85
CA GLU A 96 -3.34 3.77 16.47
C GLU A 96 -3.68 3.64 14.98
N LEU A 97 -4.19 4.71 14.36
CA LEU A 97 -4.48 4.72 12.93
C LEU A 97 -3.21 4.65 12.07
N CYS A 98 -2.06 5.04 12.61
CA CYS A 98 -0.77 4.93 11.93
C CYS A 98 -0.38 3.46 11.70
N ASP A 99 -0.74 2.53 12.60
CA ASP A 99 -0.42 1.10 12.43
C ASP A 99 -1.18 0.44 11.26
N PHE A 100 -2.30 1.05 10.86
CA PHE A 100 -3.08 0.60 9.70
C PHE A 100 -2.58 1.17 8.37
N VAL A 101 -1.53 2.02 8.38
CA VAL A 101 -0.93 2.59 7.17
C VAL A 101 -0.10 1.53 6.46
N MET A 102 -0.76 0.73 5.62
CA MET A 102 -0.10 -0.26 4.77
C MET A 102 0.23 0.32 3.39
N ALA A 103 1.11 -0.34 2.64
CA ALA A 103 1.41 0.02 1.24
C ALA A 103 0.14 0.16 0.36
N SER A 104 -0.89 -0.65 0.63
CA SER A 104 -2.19 -0.58 -0.07
C SER A 104 -2.97 0.71 0.25
N SER A 105 -2.82 1.29 1.44
CA SER A 105 -3.43 2.57 1.79
C SER A 105 -2.79 3.73 1.01
N SER A 106 -1.50 3.60 0.71
CA SER A 106 -0.74 4.53 -0.13
C SER A 106 -1.08 4.41 -1.61
N CYS A 107 -1.67 3.29 -2.05
CA CYS A 107 -2.12 3.08 -3.44
C CYS A 107 -3.41 3.85 -3.80
N ARG A 108 -3.74 4.91 -3.04
CA ARG A 108 -4.73 5.95 -3.40
C ARG A 108 -4.18 6.88 -4.49
N CYS A 109 -3.49 6.29 -5.48
CA CYS A 109 -2.96 7.00 -6.62
C CYS A 109 -4.12 7.58 -7.46
N LEU A 110 -3.78 8.54 -8.30
CA LEU A 110 -4.72 9.25 -9.17
C LEU A 110 -5.69 8.32 -9.92
N PRO A 111 -5.28 7.17 -10.50
CA PRO A 111 -6.20 6.23 -11.13
C PRO A 111 -7.30 5.69 -10.19
N THR A 112 -6.96 5.41 -8.93
CA THR A 112 -7.91 4.93 -7.90
C THR A 112 -8.87 6.05 -7.47
N VAL A 113 -8.39 7.30 -7.44
CA VAL A 113 -9.22 8.47 -7.12
C VAL A 113 -10.21 8.77 -8.23
N LEU A 114 -9.78 8.73 -9.49
CA LEU A 114 -10.65 8.90 -10.66
C LEU A 114 -11.78 7.86 -10.68
N LEU A 115 -11.47 6.61 -10.32
CA LEU A 115 -12.47 5.55 -10.22
C LEU A 115 -13.50 5.84 -9.12
N LYS A 116 -13.06 6.33 -7.95
CA LYS A 116 -13.96 6.72 -6.84
C LYS A 116 -14.83 7.92 -7.19
N LEU A 117 -14.36 8.83 -8.03
CA LEU A 117 -15.13 9.96 -8.56
C LEU A 117 -16.06 9.57 -9.72
N HIS A 118 -16.14 8.29 -10.07
CA HIS A 118 -16.93 7.77 -11.19
C HIS A 118 -16.57 8.38 -12.55
N MET A 119 -15.31 8.83 -12.72
CA MET A 119 -14.83 9.37 -14.00
C MET A 119 -14.54 8.28 -15.04
N ALA A 120 -14.36 7.03 -14.60
CA ALA A 120 -14.34 5.86 -15.47
C ALA A 120 -14.96 4.66 -14.77
N HIS A 121 -15.25 3.60 -15.53
CA HIS A 121 -15.87 2.38 -15.01
C HIS A 121 -14.87 1.35 -14.48
N HIS A 122 -13.64 1.34 -14.98
CA HIS A 122 -12.63 0.32 -14.67
C HIS A 122 -11.28 0.95 -14.36
N LEU A 123 -10.53 0.33 -13.46
CA LEU A 123 -9.21 0.82 -13.06
C LEU A 123 -8.18 0.76 -14.20
N GLN A 124 -8.26 -0.25 -15.07
CA GLN A 124 -7.39 -0.31 -16.26
C GLN A 124 -7.66 0.84 -17.24
N ALA A 125 -8.93 1.27 -17.36
CA ALA A 125 -9.28 2.40 -18.21
C ALA A 125 -8.78 3.72 -17.62
N THR A 126 -8.84 3.91 -16.29
CA THR A 126 -8.28 5.13 -15.66
C THR A 126 -6.78 5.23 -15.86
N VAL A 127 -6.04 4.12 -15.71
CA VAL A 127 -4.60 4.09 -15.98
C VAL A 127 -4.32 4.49 -17.45
N ALA A 128 -5.03 3.90 -18.41
CA ALA A 128 -4.88 4.26 -19.82
C ALA A 128 -5.18 5.74 -20.12
N PHE A 129 -6.21 6.32 -19.50
CA PHE A 129 -6.54 7.74 -19.69
C PHE A 129 -5.49 8.68 -19.12
N VAL A 130 -4.83 8.29 -18.03
CA VAL A 130 -3.70 9.05 -17.45
C VAL A 130 -2.49 8.95 -18.38
N GLU A 131 -2.11 7.75 -18.82
CA GLU A 131 -0.99 7.55 -19.75
C GLU A 131 -1.18 8.29 -21.09
N GLN A 132 -2.42 8.41 -21.56
CA GLN A 132 -2.78 9.15 -22.77
C GLN A 132 -2.77 10.67 -22.57
N GLY A 133 -2.66 11.17 -21.34
CA GLY A 133 -2.66 12.60 -21.02
C GLY A 133 -4.04 13.25 -21.12
N HIS A 134 -5.13 12.49 -20.93
CA HIS A 134 -6.49 13.02 -20.92
C HIS A 134 -6.89 13.65 -19.58
N VAL A 135 -6.10 13.44 -18.53
CA VAL A 135 -6.40 13.92 -17.18
C VAL A 135 -5.59 15.16 -16.85
N HIS A 136 -6.28 16.21 -16.43
CA HIS A 136 -5.67 17.43 -15.92
C HIS A 136 -5.88 17.54 -14.42
N VAL A 137 -4.83 17.93 -13.69
CA VAL A 137 -4.91 18.33 -12.29
C VAL A 137 -4.74 19.85 -12.25
N VAL A 138 -5.84 20.55 -11.94
CA VAL A 138 -5.93 22.01 -11.94
C VAL A 138 -5.74 22.60 -13.34
N THR A 139 -4.51 22.82 -13.77
CA THR A 139 -4.16 23.34 -15.11
C THR A 139 -3.19 22.43 -15.85
N ASP A 140 -2.49 21.56 -15.13
CA ASP A 140 -1.38 20.78 -15.66
C ASP A 140 -1.87 19.41 -16.13
N VAL A 141 -1.40 18.98 -17.30
CA VAL A 141 -1.65 17.62 -17.81
C VAL A 141 -0.80 16.65 -17.01
N VAL A 142 -1.42 15.57 -16.52
CA VAL A 142 -0.71 14.48 -15.84
C VAL A 142 -0.63 13.28 -16.77
N THR A 143 0.59 12.77 -16.97
CA THR A 143 0.91 11.56 -17.74
C THR A 143 1.61 10.53 -16.87
#